data_AF-A0A8T3KPG3-F1
#
_entry.id   AF-A0A8T3KPG3-F1
#
_cell.length_a   1.000
_cell.length_b   1.000
_cell.length_c   1.000
_cell.angle_alpha   90.00
_cell.angle_beta   90.00
_cell.angle_gamma   90.00
#
_symmetry.space_group_name_H-M   'P 1'
#
loop_
_entity.id
_entity.type
_entity.pdbx_description
1 polymer ?
#
loop_
_entity_poly.entity_id
_entity_poly.type
_entity_poly.pdbx_seq_one_letter_code
_entity_poly.pdbx_strand_id
1 'polypeptide(L)'
;MIFPDYTQTGMVYHVINVNDYREVRENGIVYNNKSTYKSRYEGFHRFINSFRPQYIPEWVDRTKAIFASMNFEEGHQWHSHSILLALTIDPSRCWIANENKANELYEPFVLHSEEEFCGAVHYLEGRGKKTAEEYWETSLSFQDNLGKRRDLEFGYDAEVMVFHPVKPQDIHYIAIISDHRVLTIDKWKETFCKKRENGIMIIVNMT
;
A
#
# COMPACT_ATOMS: atom_id res chain seq x y z
N MET A 1 4.10 16.33 -2.39
CA MET A 1 4.15 14.92 -2.82
C MET A 1 5.59 14.53 -3.01
N ILE A 2 6.00 13.32 -2.63
CA ILE A 2 7.41 12.89 -2.67
C ILE A 2 7.89 12.64 -4.11
N PHE A 3 7.04 12.04 -4.95
CA PHE A 3 7.39 11.67 -6.32
C PHE A 3 6.70 12.56 -7.36
N PRO A 4 7.22 12.64 -8.60
CA PRO A 4 6.48 13.22 -9.71
C PRO A 4 5.13 12.52 -9.95
N ASP A 5 4.22 13.21 -10.62
CA ASP A 5 2.88 12.74 -10.92
C ASP A 5 2.85 11.42 -11.71
N TYR A 6 1.82 10.59 -11.51
CA TYR A 6 1.64 9.33 -12.24
C TYR A 6 1.69 9.50 -13.76
N THR A 7 1.17 10.62 -14.28
CA THR A 7 1.22 10.92 -15.73
C THR A 7 2.64 11.06 -16.28
N GLN A 8 3.64 11.27 -15.41
CA GLN A 8 5.06 11.35 -15.75
C GLN A 8 5.79 10.04 -15.45
N THR A 9 5.47 9.40 -14.33
CA THR A 9 6.21 8.21 -13.85
C THR A 9 5.66 6.91 -14.42
N GLY A 10 4.34 6.82 -14.60
CA GLY A 10 3.63 5.56 -14.88
C GLY A 10 3.65 4.56 -13.72
N MET A 11 4.01 5.00 -12.51
CA MET A 11 4.28 4.13 -11.35
C MET A 11 3.35 4.43 -10.17
N VAL A 12 2.97 3.37 -9.45
CA VAL A 12 2.38 3.47 -8.11
C VAL A 12 3.36 2.94 -7.08
N TYR A 13 3.16 3.21 -5.80
CA TYR A 13 4.15 2.94 -4.77
C TYR A 13 3.66 1.94 -3.72
N HIS A 14 4.51 1.01 -3.34
CA HIS A 14 4.19 -0.03 -2.36
C HIS A 14 5.30 -0.17 -1.32
N VAL A 15 4.92 -0.58 -0.11
CA VAL A 15 5.84 -0.77 1.00
C VAL A 15 5.79 -2.23 1.46
N ILE A 16 6.95 -2.87 1.48
CA ILE A 16 7.12 -4.24 2.00
C ILE A 16 7.99 -4.23 3.25
N ASN A 17 7.86 -5.24 4.11
CA ASN A 17 8.83 -5.45 5.17
C ASN A 17 10.17 -5.91 4.56
N VAL A 18 11.30 -5.51 5.14
CA VAL A 18 12.63 -5.92 4.66
C VAL A 18 12.80 -7.45 4.63
N ASN A 19 12.13 -8.18 5.52
CA ASN A 19 12.16 -9.64 5.56
C ASN A 19 11.46 -10.28 4.36
N ASP A 20 10.55 -9.56 3.68
CA ASP A 20 9.84 -10.02 2.49
C ASP A 20 10.67 -9.82 1.21
N TYR A 21 11.85 -9.17 1.29
CA TYR A 21 12.66 -8.81 0.13
C TYR A 21 12.95 -9.98 -0.80
N ARG A 22 13.36 -11.12 -0.24
CA ARG A 22 13.73 -12.31 -1.02
C ARG A 22 12.54 -12.85 -1.81
N GLU A 23 11.41 -13.04 -1.13
CA GLU A 23 10.18 -13.53 -1.74
C GLU A 23 9.72 -12.60 -2.86
N VAL A 24 9.69 -11.29 -2.61
CA VAL A 24 9.26 -10.30 -3.61
C VAL A 24 10.21 -10.25 -4.80
N ARG A 25 11.53 -10.38 -4.57
CA ARG A 25 12.53 -10.40 -5.64
C ARG A 25 12.38 -11.64 -6.53
N GLU A 26 12.14 -12.81 -5.95
CA GLU A 26 12.11 -14.07 -6.67
C GLU A 26 10.73 -14.31 -7.34
N ASN A 27 9.64 -13.98 -6.65
CA ASN A 27 8.28 -14.38 -7.04
C ASN A 27 7.34 -13.21 -7.37
N GLY A 28 7.72 -11.97 -7.04
CA GLY A 28 6.88 -10.79 -7.21
C GLY A 28 5.87 -10.62 -6.07
N ILE A 29 4.76 -9.95 -6.34
CA ILE A 29 3.74 -9.61 -5.33
C ILE A 29 2.38 -10.20 -5.73
N VAL A 30 1.74 -10.88 -4.80
CA VAL A 30 0.37 -11.40 -4.90
C VAL A 30 -0.39 -11.08 -3.61
N TYR A 31 -1.72 -10.88 -3.70
CA TYR A 31 -2.55 -10.38 -2.59
C TYR A 31 -2.58 -11.27 -1.33
N ASN A 32 -2.13 -12.52 -1.41
CA ASN A 32 -2.23 -13.51 -0.34
C ASN A 32 -0.88 -14.04 0.16
N ASN A 33 0.24 -13.38 -0.17
CA ASN A 33 1.57 -13.88 0.21
C ASN A 33 1.94 -13.65 1.69
N LYS A 34 1.21 -12.80 2.43
CA LYS A 34 1.51 -12.50 3.84
C LYS A 34 0.77 -13.45 4.78
N SER A 35 1.51 -14.22 5.58
CA SER A 35 0.97 -15.13 6.60
C SER A 35 0.07 -14.44 7.63
N THR A 36 0.32 -13.16 7.90
CA THR A 36 -0.45 -12.32 8.84
C THR A 36 -1.71 -11.71 8.25
N TYR A 37 -1.92 -11.79 6.93
CA TYR A 37 -3.07 -11.18 6.27
C TYR A 37 -4.39 -11.76 6.77
N LYS A 38 -4.48 -13.09 6.82
CA LYS A 38 -5.70 -13.80 7.25
C LYS A 38 -6.10 -13.47 8.68
N SER A 39 -5.14 -13.35 9.58
CA SER A 39 -5.42 -13.12 11.01
C SER A 39 -5.65 -11.65 11.37
N ARG A 40 -5.21 -10.70 10.54
CA ARG A 40 -5.27 -9.26 10.87
C ARG A 40 -6.20 -8.44 9.98
N TYR A 41 -6.25 -8.71 8.68
CA TYR A 41 -6.84 -7.79 7.70
C TYR A 41 -8.04 -8.38 6.96
N GLU A 42 -8.12 -9.70 6.80
CA GLU A 42 -9.20 -10.33 6.03
C GLU A 42 -10.60 -9.98 6.55
N GLY A 43 -10.81 -10.02 7.87
CA GLY A 43 -12.09 -9.63 8.49
C GLY A 43 -12.46 -8.18 8.22
N PHE A 44 -11.47 -7.28 8.32
CA PHE A 44 -11.65 -5.85 8.09
C PHE A 44 -12.03 -5.54 6.62
N HIS A 45 -11.34 -6.17 5.67
CA HIS A 45 -11.68 -6.02 4.26
C HIS A 45 -13.07 -6.57 3.92
N ARG A 46 -13.47 -7.70 4.54
CA ARG A 46 -14.83 -8.25 4.39
C ARG A 46 -15.88 -7.30 4.94
N PHE A 47 -15.62 -6.68 6.10
CA PHE A 47 -16.50 -5.66 6.66
C PHE A 47 -16.71 -4.50 5.68
N ILE A 48 -15.65 -3.88 5.18
CA ILE A 48 -15.78 -2.78 4.20
C ILE A 48 -16.52 -3.28 2.94
N ASN A 49 -16.14 -4.44 2.39
CA ASN A 49 -16.79 -5.02 1.21
C ASN A 49 -18.29 -5.25 1.39
N SER A 50 -18.78 -5.51 2.61
CA SER A 50 -20.21 -5.73 2.87
C SER A 50 -21.09 -4.50 2.62
N PHE A 51 -20.48 -3.31 2.55
CA PHE A 51 -21.15 -2.04 2.22
C PHE A 51 -20.92 -1.60 0.77
N ARG A 52 -20.29 -2.46 -0.05
CA ARG A 52 -20.01 -2.15 -1.46
C ARG A 52 -21.32 -2.06 -2.25
N PRO A 53 -21.62 -0.92 -2.90
CA PRO A 53 -22.85 -0.76 -3.68
C PRO A 53 -22.78 -1.55 -4.99
N GLN A 54 -23.95 -1.91 -5.53
CA GLN A 54 -24.08 -2.80 -6.69
C GLN A 54 -23.47 -2.27 -7.99
N TYR A 55 -23.29 -0.95 -8.12
CA TYR A 55 -22.67 -0.37 -9.32
C TYR A 55 -21.15 -0.57 -9.35
N ILE A 56 -20.51 -0.88 -8.22
CA ILE A 56 -19.10 -1.22 -8.18
C ILE A 56 -18.94 -2.64 -8.76
N PRO A 57 -18.05 -2.85 -9.76
CA PRO A 57 -17.91 -4.15 -10.37
C PRO A 57 -17.54 -5.25 -9.36
N GLU A 58 -18.08 -6.45 -9.53
CA GLU A 58 -17.89 -7.56 -8.59
C GLU A 58 -16.42 -7.94 -8.39
N TRP A 59 -15.59 -7.75 -9.42
CA TRP A 59 -14.15 -8.04 -9.38
C TRP A 59 -13.36 -7.10 -8.45
N VAL A 60 -13.93 -5.94 -8.07
CA VAL A 60 -13.32 -4.97 -7.15
C VAL A 60 -13.53 -5.43 -5.71
N ASP A 61 -12.71 -6.36 -5.25
CA ASP A 61 -12.84 -7.04 -3.97
C ASP A 61 -11.62 -6.79 -3.07
N ARG A 62 -11.76 -5.99 -2.00
CA ARG A 62 -10.63 -5.63 -1.11
C ARG A 62 -9.88 -6.85 -0.56
N THR A 63 -10.53 -8.02 -0.46
CA THR A 63 -9.88 -9.25 0.02
C THR A 63 -8.87 -9.84 -0.98
N LYS A 64 -8.85 -9.33 -2.20
CA LYS A 64 -8.03 -9.79 -3.33
C LYS A 64 -7.12 -8.70 -3.92
N ALA A 65 -6.99 -7.57 -3.23
CA ALA A 65 -6.20 -6.44 -3.69
C ALA A 65 -4.76 -6.52 -3.16
N ILE A 66 -3.80 -6.12 -4.00
CA ILE A 66 -2.50 -5.63 -3.54
C ILE A 66 -2.67 -4.12 -3.33
N PHE A 67 -2.37 -3.64 -2.13
CA PHE A 67 -2.54 -2.22 -1.78
C PHE A 67 -1.26 -1.44 -2.09
N ALA A 68 -1.38 -0.39 -2.88
CA ALA A 68 -0.34 0.58 -3.19
C ALA A 68 -0.88 1.99 -2.97
N SER A 69 -0.07 3.01 -3.21
CA SER A 69 -0.46 4.42 -3.11
C SER A 69 -0.13 5.13 -4.42
N MET A 70 -0.95 6.10 -4.81
CA MET A 70 -0.65 6.96 -5.97
C MET A 70 0.63 7.76 -5.77
N ASN A 71 0.84 8.26 -4.54
CA ASN A 71 2.01 9.00 -4.11
C ASN A 71 1.99 9.09 -2.58
N PHE A 72 2.94 9.82 -2.00
CA PHE A 72 2.96 10.13 -0.58
C PHE A 72 3.16 11.63 -0.37
N GLU A 73 2.56 12.17 0.69
CA GLU A 73 2.76 13.56 1.08
C GLU A 73 4.20 13.82 1.54
N GLU A 74 4.63 15.08 1.44
CA GLU A 74 5.92 15.48 2.01
C GLU A 74 5.88 15.35 3.53
N GLY A 75 6.93 14.76 4.12
CA GLY A 75 6.95 14.47 5.55
C GLY A 75 6.21 13.19 5.96
N HIS A 76 5.80 12.35 5.01
CA HIS A 76 5.20 11.04 5.27
C HIS A 76 6.02 10.24 6.30
N GLN A 77 5.33 9.67 7.28
CA GLN A 77 5.92 8.90 8.36
C GLN A 77 6.01 7.43 7.95
N TRP A 78 7.22 6.98 7.67
CA TRP A 78 7.44 5.62 7.23
C TRP A 78 7.53 4.65 8.39
N HIS A 79 6.93 3.47 8.24
CA HIS A 79 7.23 2.35 9.12
C HIS A 79 8.66 1.86 8.89
N SER A 80 9.43 1.76 9.97
CA SER A 80 10.80 1.27 9.92
C SER A 80 10.89 -0.19 9.48
N HIS A 81 12.10 -0.60 9.10
CA HIS A 81 12.40 -1.94 8.58
C HIS A 81 11.59 -2.31 7.34
N SER A 82 11.39 -1.33 6.47
CA SER A 82 10.61 -1.45 5.24
C SER A 82 11.42 -1.12 4.01
N ILE A 83 10.95 -1.57 2.85
CA ILE A 83 11.49 -1.22 1.54
C ILE A 83 10.38 -0.55 0.74
N LEU A 84 10.69 0.63 0.21
CA LEU A 84 9.82 1.39 -0.67
C LEU A 84 10.06 0.93 -2.12
N LEU A 85 8.96 0.58 -2.79
CA LEU A 85 8.92 0.08 -4.15
C LEU A 85 8.12 1.04 -5.04
N ALA A 86 8.53 1.19 -6.29
CA ALA A 86 7.68 1.64 -7.39
C ALA A 86 7.25 0.43 -8.21
N LEU A 87 5.98 0.38 -8.58
CA LEU A 87 5.37 -0.72 -9.31
C LEU A 87 4.80 -0.21 -10.63
N THR A 88 5.09 -0.93 -11.71
CA THR A 88 4.33 -0.81 -12.97
C THR A 88 3.08 -1.68 -12.86
N ILE A 89 1.92 -1.12 -13.20
CA ILE A 89 0.62 -1.77 -13.08
C ILE A 89 -0.20 -1.66 -14.37
N ASP A 90 -1.25 -2.47 -14.49
CA ASP A 90 -2.30 -2.33 -15.50
C ASP A 90 -3.48 -1.52 -14.92
N PRO A 91 -3.66 -0.24 -15.31
CA PRO A 91 -4.73 0.61 -14.80
C PRO A 91 -6.14 0.07 -15.01
N SER A 92 -6.37 -0.75 -16.04
CA SER A 92 -7.70 -1.33 -16.32
C SER A 92 -8.13 -2.36 -15.27
N ARG A 93 -7.18 -2.84 -14.46
CA ARG A 93 -7.36 -3.82 -13.40
C ARG A 93 -7.08 -3.24 -12.02
N CYS A 94 -7.24 -1.92 -11.88
CA CYS A 94 -6.98 -1.21 -10.64
C CYS A 94 -8.16 -0.31 -10.25
N TRP A 95 -8.30 -0.09 -8.95
CA TRP A 95 -9.31 0.78 -8.36
C TRP A 95 -8.65 1.71 -7.35
N ILE A 96 -9.20 2.92 -7.20
CA ILE A 96 -8.68 3.93 -6.27
C ILE A 96 -9.76 4.25 -5.24
N ALA A 97 -9.35 4.36 -3.99
CA ALA A 97 -10.23 4.72 -2.88
C ALA A 97 -9.50 5.64 -1.90
N ASN A 98 -10.27 6.27 -1.00
CA ASN A 98 -9.71 7.13 0.03
C ASN A 98 -9.32 6.29 1.27
N GLU A 99 -8.02 6.10 1.49
CA GLU A 99 -7.45 5.34 2.60
C GLU A 99 -7.88 5.91 3.95
N ASN A 100 -8.02 7.23 4.08
CA ASN A 100 -8.45 7.87 5.33
C ASN A 100 -9.76 7.29 5.86
N LYS A 101 -10.70 6.96 4.95
CA LYS A 101 -11.98 6.34 5.32
C LYS A 101 -11.81 4.92 5.84
N ALA A 102 -10.87 4.15 5.29
CA ALA A 102 -10.54 2.84 5.82
C ALA A 102 -9.82 2.97 7.18
N ASN A 103 -8.85 3.89 7.29
CA ASN A 103 -8.08 4.09 8.51
C ASN A 103 -8.96 4.50 9.69
N GLU A 104 -9.97 5.36 9.48
CA GLU A 104 -10.98 5.69 10.52
C GLU A 104 -11.72 4.47 11.09
N LEU A 105 -11.83 3.39 10.33
CA LEU A 105 -12.57 2.18 10.70
C LEU A 105 -11.68 1.13 11.38
N TYR A 106 -10.37 1.19 11.20
CA TYR A 106 -9.49 0.06 11.49
C TYR A 106 -9.38 -0.22 13.00
N GLU A 107 -9.00 0.76 13.82
CA GLU A 107 -8.88 0.56 15.26
C GLU A 107 -10.21 0.15 15.92
N PRO A 108 -11.36 0.82 15.63
CA PRO A 108 -12.65 0.35 16.11
C PRO A 108 -12.94 -1.10 15.68
N PHE A 109 -12.64 -1.45 14.42
CA PHE A 109 -12.84 -2.81 13.91
C PHE A 109 -11.96 -3.84 14.60
N VAL A 110 -10.73 -3.53 14.98
CA VAL A 110 -9.85 -4.47 15.68
C VAL A 110 -10.26 -4.63 17.16
N LEU A 111 -10.69 -3.55 17.80
CA LEU A 111 -10.96 -3.52 19.25
C LEU A 111 -12.39 -3.89 19.63
N HIS A 112 -13.31 -4.06 18.68
CA HIS A 112 -14.73 -4.26 18.96
C HIS A 112 -15.06 -5.53 19.77
N SER A 113 -14.16 -6.51 19.81
CA SER A 113 -14.32 -7.74 20.60
C SER A 113 -13.90 -7.61 22.06
N GLU A 114 -13.23 -6.51 22.43
CA GLU A 114 -12.68 -6.29 23.77
C GLU A 114 -13.68 -5.52 24.63
N GLU A 115 -14.00 -6.05 25.83
CA GLU A 115 -15.03 -5.50 26.72
C GLU A 115 -14.75 -4.04 27.12
N GLU A 116 -13.48 -3.68 27.34
CA GLU A 116 -13.03 -2.32 27.68
C GLU A 116 -13.31 -1.30 26.56
N PHE A 117 -13.43 -1.77 25.31
CA PHE A 117 -13.65 -0.94 24.13
C PHE A 117 -15.08 -1.06 23.58
N CYS A 118 -16.08 -1.30 24.44
CA CYS A 118 -17.48 -1.53 24.05
C CYS A 118 -18.08 -0.45 23.13
N GLY A 119 -17.61 0.81 23.21
CA GLY A 119 -18.01 1.90 22.32
C GLY A 119 -17.67 1.68 20.84
N ALA A 120 -16.70 0.81 20.53
CA ALA A 120 -16.32 0.48 19.17
C ALA A 120 -17.44 -0.24 18.41
N VAL A 121 -18.22 -1.11 19.07
CA VAL A 121 -19.38 -1.77 18.45
C VAL A 121 -20.42 -0.73 18.03
N HIS A 122 -20.79 0.19 18.93
CA HIS A 122 -21.75 1.25 18.63
C HIS A 122 -21.25 2.19 17.53
N TYR A 123 -19.95 2.48 17.49
CA TYR A 123 -19.35 3.24 16.40
C TYR A 123 -19.54 2.51 15.05
N LEU A 124 -19.17 1.22 14.97
CA LEU A 124 -19.23 0.43 13.73
C LEU A 124 -20.67 0.27 13.20
N GLU A 125 -21.63 0.03 14.09
CA GLU A 125 -23.05 -0.10 13.73
C GLU A 125 -23.70 1.22 13.30
N GLY A 126 -23.15 2.35 13.76
CA GLY A 126 -23.63 3.69 13.44
C GLY A 126 -22.77 4.41 12.40
N ARG A 127 -21.81 5.21 12.87
CA ARG A 127 -20.97 6.06 12.01
C ARG A 127 -20.06 5.25 11.11
N GLY A 128 -19.50 4.14 11.61
CA GLY A 128 -18.59 3.30 10.86
C GLY A 128 -19.23 2.69 9.61
N LYS A 129 -20.49 2.25 9.70
CA LYS A 129 -21.28 1.87 8.52
C LYS A 129 -21.29 2.97 7.46
N LYS A 130 -21.64 4.20 7.86
CA LYS A 130 -21.67 5.34 6.93
C LYS A 130 -20.29 5.63 6.33
N THR A 131 -19.24 5.56 7.14
CA THR A 131 -17.85 5.73 6.66
C THR A 131 -17.46 4.64 5.65
N ALA A 132 -17.91 3.40 5.83
CA ALA A 132 -17.68 2.31 4.89
C ALA A 132 -18.47 2.46 3.58
N GLU A 133 -19.70 3.01 3.65
CA GLU A 133 -20.48 3.39 2.46
C GLU A 133 -19.77 4.54 1.71
N GLU A 134 -19.36 5.60 2.42
CA GLU A 134 -18.62 6.74 1.87
C GLU A 134 -17.28 6.32 1.23
N TYR A 135 -16.58 5.34 1.80
CA TYR A 135 -15.37 4.74 1.22
C TYR A 135 -15.64 4.28 -0.22
N TRP A 136 -16.74 3.56 -0.46
CA TRP A 136 -17.09 3.07 -1.79
C TRP A 136 -17.68 4.16 -2.69
N GLU A 137 -18.52 5.04 -2.16
CA GLU A 137 -19.15 6.13 -2.90
C GLU A 137 -18.12 7.11 -3.48
N THR A 138 -17.03 7.33 -2.75
CA THR A 138 -15.93 8.23 -3.18
C THR A 138 -14.89 7.53 -4.04
N SER A 139 -14.87 6.19 -4.05
CA SER A 139 -13.95 5.39 -4.85
C SER A 139 -14.30 5.38 -6.34
N LEU A 140 -13.33 5.05 -7.19
CA LEU A 140 -13.47 5.04 -8.64
C LEU A 140 -12.43 4.14 -9.32
N SER A 141 -12.67 3.78 -10.58
CA SER A 141 -11.67 3.05 -11.36
C SER A 141 -10.40 3.87 -11.50
N PHE A 142 -9.24 3.21 -11.59
CA PHE A 142 -7.97 3.92 -11.78
C PHE A 142 -8.00 4.78 -13.05
N GLN A 143 -8.60 4.25 -14.14
CA GLN A 143 -8.73 4.97 -15.41
C GLN A 143 -9.59 6.23 -15.29
N ASP A 144 -10.72 6.15 -14.57
CA ASP A 144 -11.54 7.34 -14.32
C ASP A 144 -10.78 8.37 -13.48
N ASN A 145 -9.98 7.91 -12.53
CA ASN A 145 -9.18 8.81 -11.72
C ASN A 145 -8.12 9.55 -12.52
N LEU A 146 -7.54 8.97 -13.58
CA LEU A 146 -6.61 9.69 -14.45
C LEU A 146 -7.23 10.96 -15.08
N GLY A 147 -8.55 10.96 -15.29
CA GLY A 147 -9.28 12.15 -15.73
C GLY A 147 -9.80 13.02 -14.59
N LYS A 148 -10.42 12.42 -13.56
CA LYS A 148 -11.09 13.14 -12.46
C LYS A 148 -10.12 13.68 -11.40
N ARG A 149 -8.98 13.04 -11.25
CA ARG A 149 -7.90 13.37 -10.30
C ARG A 149 -8.37 13.54 -8.85
N ARG A 150 -9.19 12.61 -8.36
CA ARG A 150 -9.61 12.60 -6.94
C ARG A 150 -8.41 12.47 -6.00
N ASP A 151 -7.36 11.79 -6.46
CA ASP A 151 -6.08 11.66 -5.76
C ASP A 151 -5.37 13.00 -5.46
N LEU A 152 -5.78 14.11 -6.08
CA LEU A 152 -5.26 15.44 -5.80
C LEU A 152 -6.19 16.29 -4.92
N GLU A 153 -7.37 15.77 -4.56
CA GLU A 153 -8.30 16.46 -3.67
C GLU A 153 -7.75 16.47 -2.24
N PHE A 154 -7.90 17.61 -1.55
CA PHE A 154 -7.45 17.73 -0.16
C PHE A 154 -8.17 16.71 0.74
N GLY A 155 -7.39 15.92 1.50
CA GLY A 155 -7.91 14.88 2.39
C GLY A 155 -8.26 13.56 1.70
N TYR A 156 -7.95 13.42 0.41
CA TYR A 156 -8.07 12.16 -0.33
C TYR A 156 -6.73 11.43 -0.35
N ASP A 157 -6.54 10.50 0.58
CA ASP A 157 -5.35 9.64 0.59
C ASP A 157 -5.56 8.48 -0.39
N ALA A 158 -4.96 8.56 -1.56
CA ALA A 158 -5.29 7.68 -2.68
C ALA A 158 -4.62 6.29 -2.57
N GLU A 159 -5.29 5.38 -1.88
CA GLU A 159 -5.00 3.95 -1.90
C GLU A 159 -5.37 3.38 -3.27
N VAL A 160 -4.43 2.67 -3.88
CA VAL A 160 -4.58 1.93 -5.13
C VAL A 160 -4.75 0.45 -4.80
N MET A 161 -5.91 -0.10 -5.16
CA MET A 161 -6.19 -1.53 -5.15
C MET A 161 -5.81 -2.14 -6.50
N VAL A 162 -4.75 -2.95 -6.51
CA VAL A 162 -4.25 -3.64 -7.71
C VAL A 162 -4.78 -5.08 -7.73
N PHE A 163 -5.55 -5.44 -8.76
CA PHE A 163 -6.23 -6.75 -8.88
C PHE A 163 -5.51 -7.69 -9.86
N HIS A 164 -4.19 -7.61 -9.90
CA HIS A 164 -3.33 -8.50 -10.66
C HIS A 164 -1.99 -8.73 -9.95
N PRO A 165 -1.35 -9.89 -10.13
CA PRO A 165 0.02 -10.08 -9.67
C PRO A 165 0.96 -9.05 -10.26
N VAL A 166 1.93 -8.58 -9.48
CA VAL A 166 3.02 -7.72 -9.95
C VAL A 166 4.26 -8.60 -10.10
N LYS A 167 4.79 -8.72 -11.32
CA LYS A 167 5.91 -9.62 -11.59
C LYS A 167 7.23 -8.97 -11.16
N PRO A 168 8.29 -9.74 -10.85
CA PRO A 168 9.59 -9.19 -10.44
C PRO A 168 10.14 -8.08 -11.34
N GLN A 169 9.98 -8.21 -12.66
CA GLN A 169 10.46 -7.20 -13.62
C GLN A 169 9.70 -5.86 -13.57
N ASP A 170 8.50 -5.85 -12.99
CA ASP A 170 7.63 -4.67 -12.88
C ASP A 170 7.84 -3.94 -11.54
N ILE A 171 8.85 -4.35 -10.76
CA ILE A 171 9.16 -3.84 -9.41
C ILE A 171 10.49 -3.09 -9.42
N HIS A 172 10.46 -1.83 -9.02
CA HIS A 172 11.63 -0.98 -8.84
C HIS A 172 11.86 -0.68 -7.36
N TYR A 173 13.00 -1.10 -6.83
CA TYR A 173 13.38 -0.83 -5.44
C TYR A 173 13.93 0.59 -5.30
N ILE A 174 13.26 1.44 -4.54
CA ILE A 174 13.60 2.87 -4.39
C ILE A 174 14.54 3.07 -3.20
N ALA A 175 14.09 2.67 -2.01
CA ALA A 175 14.77 2.97 -0.76
C ALA A 175 14.51 1.93 0.32
N ILE A 176 15.47 1.80 1.25
CA ILE A 176 15.32 1.08 2.51
C ILE A 176 15.08 2.10 3.61
N ILE A 177 14.00 1.86 4.37
CA ILE A 177 13.58 2.66 5.51
C ILE A 177 13.99 1.91 6.78
N SER A 178 14.75 2.57 7.64
CA SER A 178 15.15 2.11 8.97
C SER A 178 14.70 3.11 10.03
N ASP A 179 14.80 2.76 11.32
CA ASP A 179 14.36 3.61 12.43
C ASP A 179 14.97 5.02 12.42
N HIS A 180 16.13 5.18 11.80
CA HIS A 180 16.91 6.42 11.87
C HIS A 180 17.16 7.08 10.52
N ARG A 181 16.88 6.40 9.40
CA ARG A 181 17.21 6.91 8.05
C ARG A 181 16.43 6.21 6.95
N VAL A 182 16.18 6.97 5.90
CA VAL A 182 15.77 6.48 4.58
C VAL A 182 16.98 6.56 3.66
N LEU A 183 17.39 5.44 3.08
CA LEU A 183 18.52 5.37 2.14
C LEU A 183 18.02 4.82 0.81
N THR A 184 18.38 5.47 -0.31
CA THR A 184 18.20 4.85 -1.63
C THR A 184 18.96 3.53 -1.71
N ILE A 185 18.53 2.61 -2.58
CA ILE A 185 19.20 1.31 -2.75
C ILE A 185 20.69 1.47 -3.06
N ASP A 186 21.04 2.40 -3.94
CA ASP A 186 22.44 2.65 -4.30
C ASP A 186 23.25 3.18 -3.12
N LYS A 187 22.68 4.10 -2.34
CA LYS A 187 23.38 4.63 -1.16
C LYS A 187 23.56 3.56 -0.09
N TRP A 188 22.57 2.68 0.08
CA TRP A 188 22.65 1.55 0.98
C TRP A 188 23.76 0.58 0.55
N LYS A 189 23.79 0.19 -0.73
CA LYS A 189 24.85 -0.66 -1.29
C LYS A 189 26.23 -0.04 -1.16
N GLU A 190 26.37 1.26 -1.42
CA GLU A 190 27.62 1.98 -1.21
C GLU A 190 28.09 1.88 0.25
N THR A 191 27.17 1.95 1.20
CA THR A 191 27.50 1.96 2.63
C THR A 191 27.88 0.57 3.13
N PHE A 192 27.18 -0.48 2.68
CA PHE A 192 27.25 -1.82 3.30
C PHE A 192 27.82 -2.92 2.40
N CYS A 193 27.85 -2.73 1.08
CA CYS A 193 28.35 -3.73 0.13
C CYS A 193 29.79 -3.46 -0.35
N LYS A 194 30.40 -2.32 0.02
CA LYS A 194 31.82 -2.07 -0.23
C LYS A 194 32.67 -2.93 0.71
N LYS A 195 33.40 -3.91 0.18
CA LYS A 195 34.47 -4.60 0.93
C LYS A 195 35.65 -3.64 1.11
N ARG A 196 36.24 -3.63 2.31
CA ARG A 196 37.61 -3.13 2.50
C ARG A 196 38.56 -4.28 2.24
N GLU A 197 39.24 -4.28 1.10
CA GLU A 197 40.43 -5.11 0.88
C GLU A 197 41.65 -4.19 0.81
N ASN A 198 42.58 -4.36 1.75
CA ASN A 198 43.89 -3.68 1.79
C ASN A 198 43.88 -2.15 1.56
N GLY A 199 42.87 -1.44 2.09
CA GLY A 199 42.79 0.03 2.00
C GLY A 199 42.37 0.57 0.63
N ILE A 200 41.99 -0.28 -0.32
CA ILE A 200 41.48 0.10 -1.63
C ILE A 200 39.98 -0.22 -1.69
N MET A 201 39.17 0.75 -2.12
CA MET A 201 37.73 0.55 -2.32
C MET A 201 37.50 -0.25 -3.60
N ILE A 202 36.91 -1.45 -3.47
CA ILE A 202 36.46 -2.27 -4.61
C ILE A 202 34.93 -2.39 -4.54
N ILE A 203 34.25 -2.10 -5.65
CA ILE A 203 32.80 -2.33 -5.79
C ILE A 203 32.60 -3.83 -5.99
N VAL A 204 31.93 -4.49 -5.05
CA VAL A 204 31.59 -5.91 -5.17
C VAL A 204 30.25 -6.02 -5.88
N ASN A 205 30.27 -6.44 -7.15
CA ASN A 205 29.06 -6.90 -7.82
C ASN A 205 28.71 -8.28 -7.24
N MET A 206 27.70 -8.34 -6.38
CA MET A 206 27.10 -9.61 -5.98
C MET A 206 26.03 -9.96 -7.02
N THR A 207 26.35 -10.91 -7.89
CA THR A 207 25.42 -11.58 -8.82
C THR A 207 24.32 -12.31 -8.06
#